data_AF-A0A3N0GLC1-F1
#
_entry.id   AF-A0A3N0GLC1-F1
#
_cell.length_a   1.000
_cell.length_b   1.000
_cell.length_c   1.000
_cell.angle_alpha   90.00
_cell.angle_beta   90.00
_cell.angle_gamma   90.00
#
_symmetry.space_group_name_H-M   'P 1'
#
loop_
_entity.id
_entity.type
_entity.pdbx_description
1 polymer ?
#
loop_
_entity_poly.entity_id
_entity_poly.type
_entity_poly.pdbx_seq_one_letter_code
_entity_poly.pdbx_strand_id
1 'polypeptide(L)'
;MNPTTSTDRGTTVATSVLAAARGFRRAANAAEAGLLATALEWAHLHVVDDLDDAATLVTGTGRDTGIPIAGEGAPLVSEFAVWELAAALGLSIESGRNLVARALELAHRLPKTWARVQAGSLAP
;
A
#
# COMPACT_ATOMS: atom_id res chain seq x y z
N MET A 1 34.39 -41.67 14.26
CA MET A 1 33.75 -40.41 14.68
C MET A 1 33.40 -39.66 13.40
N ASN A 2 32.13 -39.68 12.99
CA ASN A 2 31.76 -39.43 11.59
C ASN A 2 31.49 -37.92 11.34
N PRO A 3 32.23 -37.25 10.44
CA PRO A 3 32.09 -35.80 10.20
C PRO A 3 30.78 -35.42 9.47
N THR A 4 30.10 -36.37 8.83
CA THR A 4 28.94 -36.13 7.95
C THR A 4 27.70 -35.61 8.69
N THR A 5 27.48 -36.03 9.93
CA THR A 5 26.26 -35.72 10.70
C THR A 5 26.22 -34.27 11.21
N SER A 6 27.39 -33.64 11.43
CA SER A 6 27.48 -32.25 11.89
C SER A 6 27.18 -31.26 10.76
N THR A 7 27.73 -31.52 9.57
CA THR A 7 27.51 -30.72 8.35
C THR A 7 26.06 -30.78 7.86
N ASP A 8 25.43 -31.95 7.94
CA ASP A 8 24.02 -32.16 7.54
C ASP A 8 23.04 -31.42 8.46
N ARG A 9 23.27 -31.46 9.78
CA ARG A 9 22.49 -30.70 10.76
C ARG A 9 22.65 -29.19 10.58
N GLY A 10 23.88 -28.70 10.37
CA GLY A 10 24.16 -27.28 10.12
C GLY A 10 23.49 -26.76 8.84
N THR A 11 23.51 -27.55 7.77
CA THR A 11 22.87 -27.21 6.49
C THR A 11 21.34 -27.19 6.61
N THR A 12 20.77 -28.12 7.38
CA THR A 12 19.33 -28.20 7.66
C THR A 12 18.85 -26.97 8.45
N VAL A 13 19.61 -26.55 9.47
CA VAL A 13 19.30 -25.35 10.27
C VAL A 13 19.40 -24.07 9.43
N ALA A 14 20.47 -23.92 8.64
CA ALA A 14 20.61 -22.76 7.74
C ALA A 14 19.44 -22.67 6.75
N THR A 15 19.04 -23.82 6.18
CA THR A 15 17.89 -23.91 5.27
C THR A 15 16.58 -23.52 5.96
N SER A 16 16.35 -23.99 7.20
CA SER A 16 15.14 -23.64 7.94
C SER A 16 15.05 -22.15 8.29
N VAL A 17 16.18 -21.51 8.60
CA VAL A 17 16.23 -20.06 8.87
C VAL A 17 15.85 -19.27 7.62
N LEU A 18 16.40 -19.63 6.45
CA LEU A 18 16.04 -18.98 5.18
C LEU A 18 14.58 -19.23 4.79
N ALA A 19 14.07 -20.44 5.04
CA ALA A 19 12.65 -20.75 4.82
C ALA A 19 11.73 -19.91 5.70
N ALA A 20 12.08 -19.73 6.99
CA ALA A 20 11.35 -18.87 7.92
C ALA A 20 11.38 -17.40 7.47
N ALA A 21 12.55 -16.88 7.08
CA ALA A 21 12.69 -15.51 6.58
C ALA A 21 11.80 -15.25 5.34
N ARG A 22 11.74 -16.19 4.40
CA ARG A 22 10.82 -16.10 3.25
C ARG A 22 9.35 -16.17 3.68
N GLY A 23 9.03 -16.95 4.71
CA GLY A 23 7.71 -17.01 5.33
C GLY A 23 7.27 -15.65 5.87
N PHE A 24 8.11 -15.01 6.67
CA PHE A 24 7.85 -13.66 7.19
C PHE A 24 7.70 -12.63 6.08
N ARG A 25 8.55 -12.69 5.03
CA ARG A 25 8.41 -11.80 3.87
C ARG A 25 7.06 -11.98 3.16
N ARG A 26 6.62 -13.22 2.92
CA ARG A 26 5.31 -13.47 2.31
C ARG A 26 4.17 -12.95 3.18
N ALA A 27 4.23 -13.15 4.49
CA ALA A 27 3.23 -12.64 5.42
C ALA A 27 3.18 -11.11 5.43
N ALA A 28 4.35 -10.44 5.46
CA ALA A 28 4.43 -8.99 5.37
C ALA A 28 3.84 -8.45 4.06
N ASN A 29 4.22 -9.04 2.92
CA ASN A 29 3.69 -8.64 1.62
C ASN A 29 2.16 -8.82 1.53
N ALA A 30 1.62 -9.89 2.11
CA ALA A 30 0.17 -10.12 2.15
C ALA A 30 -0.55 -9.07 3.02
N ALA A 31 0.03 -8.69 4.16
CA ALA A 31 -0.50 -7.61 4.99
C ALA A 31 -0.44 -6.26 4.29
N GLU A 32 0.66 -5.96 3.57
CA GLU A 32 0.80 -4.74 2.75
C GLU A 32 -0.23 -4.68 1.62
N ALA A 33 -0.51 -5.80 0.95
CA ALA A 33 -1.59 -5.89 -0.04
C ALA A 33 -2.98 -5.65 0.59
N GLY A 34 -3.19 -6.12 1.82
CA GLY A 34 -4.37 -5.79 2.61
C GLY A 34 -4.49 -4.29 2.89
N LEU A 35 -3.40 -3.64 3.31
CA LEU A 35 -3.38 -2.19 3.52
C LEU A 35 -3.68 -1.40 2.24
N LEU A 36 -3.20 -1.84 1.08
CA LEU A 36 -3.55 -1.22 -0.21
C LEU A 36 -5.05 -1.34 -0.51
N ALA A 37 -5.66 -2.50 -0.24
CA ALA A 37 -7.11 -2.69 -0.41
C ALA A 37 -7.92 -1.79 0.54
N THR A 38 -7.56 -1.75 1.81
CA THR A 38 -8.24 -0.88 2.79
C THR A 38 -8.04 0.60 2.46
N ALA A 39 -6.86 1.01 2.00
CA ALA A 39 -6.62 2.38 1.56
C ALA A 39 -7.45 2.74 0.33
N LEU A 40 -7.65 1.80 -0.61
CA LEU A 40 -8.52 2.00 -1.76
C LEU A 40 -9.98 2.18 -1.34
N GLU A 41 -10.47 1.30 -0.47
CA GLU A 41 -11.83 1.39 0.08
C GLU A 41 -12.05 2.71 0.80
N TRP A 42 -11.10 3.11 1.67
CA TRP A 42 -11.13 4.40 2.35
C TRP A 42 -11.17 5.57 1.37
N ALA A 43 -10.35 5.52 0.33
CA ALA A 43 -10.33 6.55 -0.72
C ALA A 43 -11.66 6.64 -1.48
N HIS A 44 -12.30 5.50 -1.78
CA HIS A 44 -13.62 5.46 -2.43
C HIS A 44 -14.75 6.01 -1.57
N LEU A 45 -14.67 5.87 -0.25
CA LEU A 45 -15.63 6.49 0.68
C LEU A 45 -15.51 8.02 0.75
N HIS A 46 -14.38 8.57 0.28
CA HIS A 46 -14.05 9.99 0.39
C HIS A 46 -13.72 10.61 -0.96
N VAL A 47 -14.37 10.11 -2.02
CA VAL A 47 -14.31 10.75 -3.35
C VAL A 47 -15.02 12.09 -3.29
N VAL A 48 -14.43 13.09 -3.96
CA VAL A 48 -15.01 14.43 -4.10
C VAL A 48 -15.59 14.54 -5.51
N ASP A 49 -16.93 14.49 -5.60
CA ASP A 49 -17.67 14.42 -6.87
C ASP A 49 -18.06 15.80 -7.44
N ASP A 50 -17.97 16.88 -6.65
CA ASP A 50 -18.30 18.25 -7.07
C ASP A 50 -17.07 19.17 -6.99
N LEU A 51 -16.63 19.65 -8.16
CA LEU A 51 -15.50 20.55 -8.35
C LEU A 51 -15.88 22.03 -8.29
N ASP A 52 -17.16 22.40 -8.35
CA ASP A 52 -17.59 23.80 -8.20
C ASP A 52 -17.52 24.27 -6.73
N ASP A 53 -17.34 23.33 -5.80
CA ASP A 53 -17.01 23.56 -4.38
C ASP A 53 -15.50 23.46 -4.06
N ALA A 54 -14.64 23.28 -5.08
CA ALA A 54 -13.21 23.08 -4.91
C ALA A 54 -12.38 24.40 -4.89
N ALA A 55 -11.83 24.80 -3.73
CA ALA A 55 -10.73 25.78 -3.61
C ALA A 55 -9.37 25.18 -3.18
N THR A 56 -8.37 25.20 -4.06
CA THR A 56 -7.01 24.68 -3.81
C THR A 56 -6.30 25.38 -2.63
N LEU A 57 -5.63 24.60 -1.76
CA LEU A 57 -4.85 25.08 -0.60
C LEU A 57 -3.64 25.97 -0.93
N VAL A 58 -3.28 26.17 -2.20
CA VAL A 58 -2.25 27.15 -2.58
C VAL A 58 -2.73 28.59 -2.33
N THR A 59 -4.03 28.83 -2.08
CA THR A 59 -4.61 30.19 -1.96
C THR A 59 -5.23 30.56 -0.60
N GLY A 60 -4.97 29.80 0.47
CA GLY A 60 -5.17 30.32 1.84
C GLY A 60 -6.62 30.42 2.35
N THR A 61 -7.57 29.66 1.78
CA THR A 61 -9.00 29.70 2.17
C THR A 61 -9.54 28.43 2.85
N GLY A 62 -8.72 27.36 3.00
CA GLY A 62 -9.02 26.23 3.89
C GLY A 62 -10.27 25.41 3.55
N ARG A 63 -10.35 24.83 2.34
CA ARG A 63 -11.41 23.88 1.95
C ARG A 63 -10.83 22.66 1.22
N ASP A 64 -11.46 21.51 1.42
CA ASP A 64 -11.06 20.22 0.85
C ASP A 64 -11.65 20.02 -0.55
N THR A 65 -10.82 20.12 -1.57
CA THR A 65 -11.22 19.99 -2.99
C THR A 65 -11.08 18.57 -3.54
N GLY A 66 -10.59 17.68 -2.69
CA GLY A 66 -9.87 16.52 -3.15
C GLY A 66 -8.54 16.88 -3.83
N ILE A 67 -7.61 15.93 -3.80
CA ILE A 67 -6.31 16.05 -4.45
C ILE A 67 -6.21 15.02 -5.59
N PRO A 68 -5.60 15.38 -6.74
CA PRO A 68 -5.27 14.40 -7.78
C PRO A 68 -4.09 13.57 -7.30
N ILE A 69 -4.37 12.55 -6.48
CA ILE A 69 -3.32 11.72 -5.84
C ILE A 69 -2.69 10.74 -6.83
N ALA A 70 -3.46 10.29 -7.81
CA ALA A 70 -3.04 9.34 -8.85
C ALA A 70 -3.18 9.95 -10.24
N GLY A 71 -2.71 9.23 -11.27
CA GLY A 71 -2.76 9.71 -12.64
C GLY A 71 -4.18 9.85 -13.20
N GLU A 72 -4.27 10.44 -14.39
CA GLU A 72 -5.52 10.69 -15.11
C GLU A 72 -6.47 9.48 -15.11
N GLY A 73 -7.76 9.75 -14.84
CA GLY A 73 -8.82 8.74 -14.73
C GLY A 73 -9.02 8.15 -13.33
N ALA A 74 -8.17 8.47 -12.34
CA ALA A 74 -8.44 8.18 -10.94
C ALA A 74 -9.32 9.27 -10.29
N PRO A 75 -10.18 8.92 -9.32
CA PRO A 75 -11.02 9.90 -8.64
C PRO A 75 -10.20 10.88 -7.80
N LEU A 76 -10.74 12.09 -7.61
CA LEU A 76 -10.25 13.05 -6.63
C LEU A 76 -10.68 12.60 -5.24
N VAL A 77 -9.76 12.64 -4.29
CA VAL A 77 -9.99 12.15 -2.92
C VAL A 77 -9.67 13.23 -1.92
N SER A 78 -10.53 13.38 -0.91
CA SER A 78 -10.39 14.32 0.20
C SER A 78 -8.96 14.31 0.78
N GLU A 79 -8.38 15.49 0.94
CA GLU A 79 -7.05 15.61 1.55
C GLU A 79 -7.08 15.31 3.06
N PHE A 80 -8.18 15.64 3.74
CA PHE A 80 -8.34 15.35 5.17
C PHE A 80 -8.49 13.85 5.42
N ALA A 81 -9.18 13.13 4.52
CA ALA A 81 -9.26 11.68 4.59
C ALA A 81 -7.87 11.02 4.46
N VAL A 82 -6.96 11.59 3.67
CA VAL A 82 -5.57 11.10 3.59
C VAL A 82 -4.83 11.34 4.90
N TRP A 83 -5.04 12.47 5.56
CA TRP A 83 -4.39 12.77 6.84
C TRP A 83 -4.91 11.88 7.97
N GLU A 84 -6.22 11.62 7.98
CA GLU A 84 -6.84 10.69 8.93
C GLU A 84 -6.27 9.28 8.77
N LEU A 85 -6.18 8.77 7.54
CA LEU A 85 -5.58 7.46 7.27
C LEU A 85 -4.10 7.43 7.67
N ALA A 86 -3.35 8.49 7.35
CA ALA A 86 -1.94 8.58 7.72
C ALA A 86 -1.76 8.53 9.25
N ALA A 87 -2.56 9.30 9.99
CA ALA A 87 -2.54 9.32 11.44
C ALA A 87 -2.93 7.95 12.04
N ALA A 88 -3.98 7.32 11.52
CA ALA A 88 -4.44 6.00 11.97
C ALA A 88 -3.37 4.91 11.78
N LEU A 89 -2.54 5.02 10.74
CA LEU A 89 -1.46 4.08 10.44
C LEU A 89 -0.11 4.47 11.07
N GLY A 90 -0.02 5.60 11.79
CA GLY A 90 1.24 6.10 12.35
C GLY A 90 2.25 6.54 11.28
N LEU A 91 1.77 6.98 10.12
CA LEU A 91 2.57 7.41 8.97
C LEU A 91 2.75 8.92 8.93
N SER A 92 3.80 9.39 8.26
CA SER A 92 3.87 10.79 7.82
C SER A 92 2.75 11.08 6.81
N ILE A 93 2.31 12.34 6.72
CA ILE A 93 1.31 12.78 5.73
C ILE A 93 1.74 12.38 4.31
N GLU A 94 3.02 12.54 3.98
CA GLU A 94 3.56 12.16 2.67
C GLU A 94 3.49 10.64 2.44
N SER A 95 3.78 9.83 3.46
CA SER A 95 3.69 8.36 3.35
C SER A 95 2.24 7.90 3.19
N GLY A 96 1.30 8.50 3.92
CA GLY A 96 -0.14 8.25 3.75
C GLY A 96 -0.63 8.64 2.35
N ARG A 97 -0.23 9.82 1.85
CA ARG A 97 -0.53 10.24 0.48
C ARG A 97 -0.01 9.24 -0.54
N ASN A 98 1.24 8.78 -0.40
CA ASN A 98 1.84 7.79 -1.30
C ASN A 98 1.12 6.43 -1.26
N LEU A 99 0.63 6.02 -0.09
CA LEU A 99 -0.15 4.78 0.04
C LEU A 99 -1.46 4.89 -0.75
N VAL A 100 -2.22 5.98 -0.56
CA VAL A 100 -3.47 6.22 -1.28
C VAL A 100 -3.22 6.36 -2.79
N ALA A 101 -2.14 7.06 -3.19
CA ALA A 101 -1.71 7.19 -4.58
C ALA A 101 -1.56 5.82 -5.25
N ARG A 102 -0.78 4.94 -4.61
CA ARG A 102 -0.49 3.59 -5.14
C ARG A 102 -1.76 2.75 -5.21
N ALA A 103 -2.63 2.84 -4.22
CA ALA A 103 -3.89 2.11 -4.19
C ALA A 103 -4.78 2.51 -5.38
N LEU A 104 -5.01 3.81 -5.57
CA LEU A 104 -5.81 4.36 -6.68
C LEU A 104 -5.18 4.06 -8.04
N GLU A 105 -3.88 4.29 -8.18
CA GLU A 105 -3.14 4.04 -9.41
C GLU A 105 -3.23 2.56 -9.84
N LEU A 106 -3.00 1.64 -8.91
CA LEU A 106 -3.09 0.21 -9.20
C LEU A 106 -4.52 -0.21 -9.57
N ALA A 107 -5.51 0.25 -8.81
CA ALA A 107 -6.89 -0.16 -9.00
C ALA A 107 -7.50 0.39 -10.30
N HIS A 108 -7.26 1.66 -10.60
CA HIS A 108 -7.92 2.35 -11.72
C HIS A 108 -7.12 2.28 -13.03
N ARG A 109 -5.78 2.23 -12.96
CA ARG A 109 -4.93 2.35 -14.15
C ARG A 109 -4.13 1.09 -14.46
N LEU A 110 -3.84 0.25 -13.46
CA LEU A 110 -3.04 -0.97 -13.62
C LEU A 110 -3.75 -2.23 -13.07
N PRO A 111 -4.98 -2.55 -13.50
CA PRO A 111 -5.80 -3.60 -12.88
C PRO A 111 -5.17 -5.01 -12.93
N LYS A 112 -4.34 -5.30 -13.95
CA LYS A 112 -3.56 -6.55 -14.01
C LYS A 112 -2.49 -6.61 -12.92
N THR A 113 -1.82 -5.50 -12.66
CA THR A 113 -0.83 -5.40 -11.58
C THR A 113 -1.51 -5.47 -10.23
N TRP A 114 -2.63 -4.76 -10.05
CA TRP A 114 -3.47 -4.88 -8.85
C TRP A 114 -3.83 -6.33 -8.54
N ALA A 115 -4.37 -7.07 -9.51
CA ALA A 115 -4.72 -8.48 -9.32
C ALA A 115 -3.51 -9.33 -8.89
N ARG A 116 -2.32 -9.06 -9.44
CA ARG A 116 -1.11 -9.79 -9.07
C ARG A 116 -0.58 -9.44 -7.68
N VAL A 117 -0.66 -8.16 -7.29
CA VAL A 117 -0.33 -7.68 -5.94
C VAL A 117 -1.24 -8.36 -4.92
N GLN A 118 -2.56 -8.28 -5.13
CA GLN A 118 -3.54 -8.89 -4.23
C GLN A 118 -3.43 -10.42 -4.15
N ALA A 119 -3.03 -11.08 -5.24
CA ALA A 119 -2.78 -12.51 -5.25
C ALA A 119 -1.41 -12.93 -4.67
N GLY A 120 -0.54 -11.97 -4.31
CA GLY A 120 0.83 -12.26 -3.85
C GLY A 120 1.70 -12.94 -4.92
N SER A 121 1.39 -12.72 -6.20
CA SER A 121 1.96 -13.43 -7.36
C SER A 121 2.98 -12.59 -8.16
N LEU A 122 3.56 -11.59 -7.50
CA LEU A 122 4.66 -10.81 -8.04
C LEU A 122 5.91 -11.69 -8.07
N ALA A 123 6.68 -11.61 -9.15
CA ALA A 123 7.96 -12.29 -9.22
C ALA A 123 8.88 -11.76 -8.09
N PRO A 124 9.64 -12.62 -7.40
CA PRO A 124 10.64 -12.19 -6.45
C PRO A 124 11.78 -11.41 -7.10
#